data_AF-A0A9E6JXB0-F1
#
_entry.id   AF-A0A9E6JXB0-F1
#
_cell.length_a   1.000
_cell.length_b   1.000
_cell.length_c   1.000
_cell.angle_alpha   90.00
_cell.angle_beta   90.00
_cell.angle_gamma   90.00
#
_symmetry.space_group_name_H-M   'P 1'
#
loop_
_entity.id
_entity.type
_entity.pdbx_description
1 polymer ?
#
loop_
_entity_poly.entity_id
_entity_poly.type
_entity_poly.pdbx_seq_one_letter_code
_entity_poly.pdbx_strand_id
1 'polypeptide(L)'
;MLLKEIQALIAKDFRFELRHRYVINGMFLYVVAIVFVSYLSFIHANSIDKYTWNALFWVILMFVCMQAVSGTFVSENINRQFYYFTLASPRSIIISKIIYNSILLFALSIMCYAAFVLFFGDRTNSEFMFLFTVILGS
;
A
#
# COMPACT_ATOMS: atom_id res chain seq x y z
N MET A 1 17.44 22.40 -9.89
CA MET A 1 17.91 21.21 -10.64
C MET A 1 17.49 19.92 -9.95
N LEU A 2 17.80 19.70 -8.67
CA LEU A 2 17.39 18.51 -7.89
C LEU A 2 15.87 18.20 -7.88
N LEU A 3 15.00 19.22 -7.74
CA LEU A 3 13.53 19.01 -7.71
C LEU A 3 12.95 18.47 -9.03
N LYS A 4 13.52 18.86 -10.17
CA LYS A 4 13.11 18.34 -11.49
C LYS A 4 13.55 16.89 -11.67
N GLU A 5 14.72 16.53 -11.15
CA GLU A 5 15.20 15.14 -11.17
C GLU A 5 14.30 14.24 -10.32
N ILE A 6 13.93 14.68 -9.11
CA ILE A 6 13.02 13.94 -8.22
C ILE A 6 11.66 13.75 -8.90
N GLN A 7 11.07 14.80 -9.49
CA GLN A 7 9.81 14.66 -10.22
C GLN A 7 9.91 13.73 -11.44
N ALA A 8 11.01 13.79 -12.19
CA ALA A 8 11.22 12.91 -13.35
C ALA A 8 11.41 11.45 -12.93
N LEU A 9 12.10 11.21 -11.81
CA LEU A 9 12.27 9.88 -11.21
C LEU A 9 10.94 9.31 -10.72
N ILE A 10 10.14 10.10 -9.99
CA ILE A 10 8.79 9.69 -9.54
C ILE A 10 7.90 9.34 -10.74
N ALA A 11 7.89 10.19 -11.77
CA ALA A 11 7.09 9.94 -12.97
C ALA A 11 7.56 8.69 -13.74
N LYS A 12 8.87 8.41 -13.74
CA LYS A 12 9.46 7.22 -14.34
C LYS A 12 9.07 5.96 -13.55
N ASP A 13 9.12 5.99 -12.23
CA ASP A 13 8.72 4.87 -11.38
C ASP A 13 7.21 4.60 -11.49
N PHE A 14 6.37 5.65 -11.50
CA PHE A 14 4.93 5.53 -11.72
C PHE A 14 4.59 4.92 -13.09
N ARG A 15 5.30 5.32 -14.17
CA ARG A 15 5.15 4.69 -15.49
C ARG A 15 5.66 3.25 -15.53
N PHE A 16 6.71 2.93 -14.78
CA PHE A 16 7.26 1.58 -14.70
C PHE A 16 6.27 0.64 -14.03
N GLU A 17 5.69 1.05 -12.91
CA GLU A 17 4.71 0.26 -12.16
C GLU A 17 3.41 0.09 -12.95
N LEU A 18 2.90 1.16 -13.56
CA LEU A 18 1.74 1.11 -14.45
C LEU A 18 1.96 0.26 -15.70
N ARG A 19 3.21 0.10 -16.15
CA ARG A 19 3.57 -0.82 -17.24
C ARG A 19 3.60 -2.27 -16.73
N HIS A 20 4.02 -2.50 -15.49
CA HIS A 20 3.92 -3.79 -14.79
C HIS A 20 2.57 -3.98 -14.09
N ARG A 21 1.46 -3.84 -14.83
CA ARG A 21 0.08 -3.97 -14.31
C ARG A 21 -0.17 -5.26 -13.53
N TYR A 22 0.57 -6.33 -13.79
CA TYR A 22 0.48 -7.60 -13.06
C TYR A 22 0.78 -7.45 -11.57
N VAL A 23 1.79 -6.64 -11.22
CA VAL A 23 2.23 -6.47 -9.83
C VAL A 23 1.18 -5.69 -9.04
N ILE A 24 0.72 -4.56 -9.60
CA ILE A 24 -0.35 -3.74 -8.99
C ILE A 24 -1.65 -4.54 -8.87
N ASN A 25 -2.08 -5.21 -9.94
CA ASN A 25 -3.30 -6.01 -9.90
C ASN A 25 -3.19 -7.19 -8.92
N GLY A 26 -2.00 -7.80 -8.79
CA GLY A 26 -1.73 -8.83 -7.81
C GLY A 26 -1.83 -8.32 -6.37
N MET A 27 -1.29 -7.14 -6.07
CA MET A 27 -1.43 -6.49 -4.76
C MET A 27 -2.90 -6.20 -4.45
N PHE A 28 -3.67 -5.67 -5.41
CA PHE A 28 -5.10 -5.43 -5.23
C PHE A 28 -5.90 -6.72 -4.99
N LEU A 29 -5.65 -7.76 -5.79
CA LEU A 29 -6.25 -9.08 -5.59
C LEU A 29 -5.90 -9.66 -4.22
N TYR A 30 -4.66 -9.48 -3.76
CA TYR A 30 -4.23 -9.94 -2.44
C TYR A 30 -4.99 -9.25 -1.30
N VAL A 31 -5.16 -7.91 -1.36
CA VAL A 31 -5.95 -7.16 -0.37
C VAL A 31 -7.39 -7.66 -0.33
N VAL A 32 -8.04 -7.80 -1.48
CA VAL A 32 -9.43 -8.27 -1.54
C VAL A 32 -9.54 -9.71 -1.04
N ALA A 33 -8.62 -10.59 -1.42
CA ALA A 33 -8.62 -11.98 -1.01
C ALA A 33 -8.41 -12.12 0.50
N ILE A 34 -7.47 -11.40 1.11
CA ILE A 34 -7.20 -11.53 2.54
C ILE A 34 -8.36 -10.96 3.38
N VAL A 35 -8.96 -9.85 2.95
CA VAL A 35 -10.16 -9.30 3.59
C VAL A 35 -11.32 -10.28 3.45
N PHE A 36 -11.53 -10.87 2.27
CA PHE A 36 -12.59 -11.86 2.04
C PHE A 36 -12.41 -13.14 2.87
N VAL A 37 -11.20 -13.68 2.96
CA VAL A 37 -10.88 -14.84 3.80
C VAL A 37 -11.11 -14.52 5.28
N SER A 38 -10.71 -13.32 5.72
CA SER A 38 -10.99 -12.87 7.09
C SER A 38 -12.49 -12.78 7.34
N TYR A 39 -13.27 -12.26 6.39
CA TYR A 39 -14.72 -12.19 6.48
C TYR A 39 -15.37 -13.57 6.62
N LEU A 40 -14.98 -14.54 5.79
CA LEU A 40 -15.47 -15.92 5.88
C LEU A 40 -15.18 -16.58 7.23
N SER A 41 -14.03 -16.27 7.83
CA SER A 41 -13.62 -16.83 9.12
C SER A 41 -14.50 -16.33 10.27
N PHE A 42 -15.01 -15.10 10.18
CA PHE A 42 -15.87 -14.50 11.20
C PHE A 42 -17.37 -14.55 10.88
N ILE A 43 -17.77 -15.01 9.69
CA ILE A 43 -19.19 -15.07 9.28
C ILE A 43 -20.03 -16.01 10.17
N HIS A 44 -19.40 -17.02 10.78
CA HIS A 44 -20.05 -17.94 11.72
C HIS A 44 -20.04 -17.44 13.18
N ALA A 45 -19.25 -16.41 13.48
CA ALA A 45 -19.24 -15.77 14.79
C ALA A 45 -20.31 -14.68 14.79
N ASN A 46 -21.46 -14.96 15.42
CA ASN A 46 -22.73 -14.20 15.39
C ASN A 46 -22.65 -12.67 15.59
N SER A 47 -21.51 -12.12 16.04
CA SER A 47 -21.24 -10.68 16.05
C SER A 47 -19.75 -10.43 16.27
N ILE A 48 -19.12 -9.65 15.39
CA ILE A 48 -17.76 -9.15 15.60
C ILE A 48 -17.85 -7.88 16.44
N ASP A 49 -17.17 -7.88 17.57
CA ASP A 49 -17.04 -6.71 18.43
C ASP A 49 -16.21 -5.60 17.74
N LYS A 50 -16.46 -4.34 18.09
CA LYS A 50 -15.78 -3.17 17.50
C LYS A 50 -14.26 -3.25 17.71
N TYR A 51 -13.82 -3.78 18.84
CA TYR A 51 -12.39 -3.98 19.14
C TYR A 51 -11.75 -5.01 18.19
N THR A 52 -12.43 -6.12 17.93
CA THR A 52 -11.96 -7.17 17.02
C THR A 52 -11.91 -6.67 15.57
N TRP A 53 -12.91 -5.89 15.15
CA TRP A 53 -12.94 -5.25 13.82
C TRP A 53 -11.72 -4.34 13.63
N ASN A 54 -11.44 -3.48 14.61
CA ASN A 54 -10.30 -2.57 14.55
C ASN A 54 -8.95 -3.32 14.55
N ALA A 55 -8.80 -4.34 15.42
CA ALA A 55 -7.59 -5.15 15.47
C ALA A 55 -7.31 -5.86 14.13
N LEU A 56 -8.34 -6.47 13.53
CA LEU A 56 -8.22 -7.14 12.23
C LEU A 56 -7.81 -6.17 11.13
N PHE A 57 -8.42 -4.99 11.07
CA PHE A 57 -8.07 -3.97 10.09
C PHE A 57 -6.59 -3.62 10.16
N TRP A 58 -6.07 -3.27 11.34
CA TRP A 58 -4.67 -2.85 11.48
C TRP A 58 -3.67 -3.98 11.23
N VAL A 59 -4.00 -5.22 11.62
CA VAL A 59 -3.16 -6.38 11.34
C VAL A 59 -3.08 -6.63 9.84
N ILE A 60 -4.23 -6.66 9.14
CA ILE A 60 -4.27 -6.85 7.69
C ILE A 60 -3.54 -5.72 6.98
N LEU A 61 -3.78 -4.47 7.38
CA LEU A 61 -3.11 -3.31 6.81
C LEU A 61 -1.58 -3.42 6.95
N MET A 62 -1.07 -3.78 8.13
CA MET A 62 0.36 -4.01 8.35
C MET A 62 0.95 -5.08 7.43
N PHE A 63 0.25 -6.21 7.24
CA PHE A 63 0.70 -7.26 6.32
C PHE A 63 0.71 -6.80 4.87
N VAL A 64 -0.33 -6.07 4.44
CA VAL A 64 -0.42 -5.51 3.09
C VAL A 64 0.72 -4.52 2.85
N CYS A 65 0.99 -3.62 3.79
CA CYS A 65 2.08 -2.66 3.72
C CYS A 65 3.44 -3.36 3.61
N MET A 66 3.70 -4.37 4.44
CA MET A 66 4.96 -5.13 4.42
C MET A 66 5.16 -5.85 3.07
N GLN A 67 4.11 -6.45 2.52
CA GLN A 67 4.14 -7.11 1.21
C GLN A 67 4.35 -6.13 0.05
N ALA A 68 3.70 -4.96 0.10
CA ALA A 68 3.83 -3.93 -0.93
C ALA A 68 5.26 -3.38 -1.01
N VAL A 69 5.84 -3.02 0.14
CA VAL A 69 7.20 -2.49 0.24
C VAL A 69 8.22 -3.55 -0.21
N SER A 70 8.07 -4.79 0.23
CA SER A 70 8.93 -5.90 -0.22
C SER A 70 8.95 -6.02 -1.76
N GLY A 71 7.78 -5.96 -2.40
CA GLY A 71 7.65 -6.04 -3.86
C GLY A 71 8.37 -4.92 -4.62
N THR A 72 8.30 -3.67 -4.13
CA THR A 72 8.92 -2.51 -4.80
C THR A 72 10.45 -2.47 -4.66
N PHE A 73 11.00 -3.11 -3.62
CA PHE A 73 12.46 -3.25 -3.46
C PHE A 73 13.03 -4.43 -4.25
N VAL A 74 12.32 -5.56 -4.33
CA VAL A 74 12.80 -6.78 -4.98
C VAL A 74 12.65 -6.74 -6.51
N SER A 75 11.68 -5.99 -7.05
CA SER A 75 11.43 -5.90 -8.49
C SER A 75 12.49 -5.12 -9.29
N GLU A 76 13.46 -4.49 -8.65
CA GLU A 76 14.50 -3.71 -9.34
C GLU A 76 15.80 -4.52 -9.43
N ASN A 77 16.07 -5.13 -10.59
CA ASN A 77 17.28 -5.91 -10.85
C ASN A 77 18.53 -5.14 -10.40
N ILE A 78 19.31 -5.75 -9.50
CA ILE A 78 20.55 -5.22 -8.90
C ILE A 78 21.53 -4.63 -9.93
N ASN A 79 21.59 -5.20 -11.14
CA ASN A 79 22.47 -4.72 -12.20
C ASN A 79 22.05 -3.37 -12.82
N ARG A 80 20.77 -2.97 -12.71
CA ARG A 80 20.29 -1.65 -13.18
C ARG A 80 20.50 -0.55 -12.14
N GLN A 81 20.48 -0.89 -10.85
CA GLN A 81 20.72 0.09 -9.78
C GLN A 81 22.13 0.70 -9.86
N PHE A 82 23.16 -0.10 -10.09
CA PHE A 82 24.54 0.41 -10.23
C PHE A 82 24.71 1.39 -11.40
N TYR A 83 23.99 1.18 -12.50
CA TYR A 83 24.00 2.07 -13.66
C TYR A 83 23.25 3.39 -13.39
N TYR A 84 22.16 3.36 -12.62
CA TYR A 84 21.45 4.57 -12.20
C TYR A 84 22.22 5.39 -11.15
N PHE A 85 22.99 4.73 -10.27
CA PHE A 85 23.88 5.42 -9.33
C PHE A 85 25.05 6.15 -10.00
N THR A 86 25.40 5.77 -11.23
CA THR A 86 26.43 6.48 -12.02
C THR A 86 25.88 7.70 -12.76
N LEU A 87 24.56 7.75 -12.99
CA LEU A 87 23.89 8.81 -13.77
C LEU A 87 23.19 9.87 -12.90
N ALA A 88 22.84 9.55 -11.65
CA ALA A 88 22.11 10.44 -10.76
C ALA A 88 22.58 10.31 -9.30
N SER A 89 22.43 11.40 -8.53
CA SER A 89 22.87 11.41 -7.13
C SER A 89 22.11 10.36 -6.28
N PRO A 90 22.80 9.58 -5.43
CA PRO A 90 22.19 8.51 -4.62
C PRO A 90 21.04 8.98 -3.72
N ARG A 91 21.11 10.24 -3.25
CA ARG A 91 20.08 10.84 -2.38
C ARG A 91 18.75 11.05 -3.11
N SER A 92 18.77 11.51 -4.36
CA SER A 92 17.54 11.76 -5.12
C SER A 92 16.78 10.47 -5.44
N ILE A 93 17.51 9.36 -5.66
CA ILE A 93 16.93 8.04 -5.93
C ILE A 93 16.18 7.51 -4.70
N ILE A 94 16.82 7.57 -3.52
CA ILE A 94 16.21 7.10 -2.27
C ILE A 94 14.98 7.95 -1.92
N ILE A 95 15.07 9.29 -2.04
CA ILE A 95 13.94 10.19 -1.75
C ILE A 95 12.76 9.93 -2.69
N SER A 96 13.02 9.77 -4.00
CA SER A 96 11.98 9.42 -4.98
C SER A 96 11.27 8.13 -4.59
N LYS A 97 12.03 7.12 -4.16
CA LYS A 97 11.48 5.79 -3.83
C LYS A 97 10.68 5.77 -2.53
N ILE A 98 11.07 6.58 -1.54
CA ILE A 98 10.29 6.78 -0.30
C ILE A 98 8.96 7.46 -0.63
N ILE A 99 8.99 8.55 -1.41
CA ILE A 99 7.78 9.27 -1.81
C ILE A 99 6.84 8.36 -2.62
N TYR A 100 7.40 7.59 -3.55
CA TYR A 100 6.63 6.62 -4.33
C TYR A 100 5.94 5.57 -3.45
N ASN A 101 6.69 4.94 -2.54
CA ASN A 101 6.13 3.95 -1.62
C ASN A 101 5.08 4.55 -0.69
N SER A 102 5.25 5.78 -0.21
CA SER A 102 4.23 6.44 0.62
C SER A 102 2.93 6.69 -0.14
N ILE A 103 3.00 7.13 -1.41
CA ILE A 103 1.81 7.27 -2.27
C ILE A 103 1.13 5.91 -2.50
N LEU A 104 1.92 4.85 -2.72
CA LEU A 104 1.41 3.50 -2.94
C LEU A 104 0.75 2.93 -1.68
N LEU A 105 1.36 3.13 -0.51
CA LEU A 105 0.80 2.75 0.79
C LEU A 105 -0.51 3.50 1.08
N PHE A 106 -0.56 4.80 0.79
CA PHE A 106 -1.78 5.60 0.89
C PHE A 106 -2.91 5.07 0.00
N ALA A 107 -2.60 4.69 -1.25
CA ALA A 107 -3.60 4.10 -2.14
C ALA A 107 -4.10 2.74 -1.64
N LEU A 108 -3.20 1.88 -1.15
CA LEU A 108 -3.54 0.57 -0.60
C LEU A 108 -4.35 0.69 0.69
N SER A 109 -4.05 1.66 1.55
CA SER A 109 -4.74 1.85 2.83
C SER A 109 -6.19 2.27 2.63
N ILE A 110 -6.45 3.20 1.68
CA ILE A 110 -7.80 3.57 1.25
C ILE A 110 -8.55 2.37 0.67
N MET A 111 -7.88 1.60 -0.19
CA MET A 111 -8.51 0.45 -0.84
C MET A 111 -8.82 -0.68 0.16
N CYS A 112 -7.92 -0.91 1.13
CA CYS A 112 -8.13 -1.83 2.24
C CYS A 112 -9.33 -1.40 3.08
N TYR A 113 -9.44 -0.12 3.43
CA TYR A 113 -10.61 0.42 4.13
C TYR A 113 -11.90 0.21 3.35
N ALA A 114 -11.91 0.54 2.05
CA ALA A 114 -13.08 0.34 1.19
C ALA A 114 -13.52 -1.13 1.12
N ALA A 115 -12.57 -2.07 0.98
CA ALA A 115 -12.87 -3.49 1.03
C ALA A 115 -13.42 -3.91 2.40
N PHE A 116 -12.85 -3.40 3.49
CA PHE A 116 -13.27 -3.74 4.84
C PHE A 116 -14.69 -3.28 5.14
N VAL A 117 -15.04 -2.04 4.77
CA VAL A 117 -16.40 -1.50 4.90
C VAL A 117 -17.40 -2.28 4.05
N LEU A 118 -17.02 -2.68 2.82
CA LEU A 118 -17.89 -3.44 1.93
C LEU A 118 -18.23 -4.83 2.49
N PHE A 119 -17.26 -5.55 3.06
CA PHE A 119 -17.49 -6.91 3.58
C PHE A 119 -18.03 -6.94 5.01
N PHE A 120 -17.47 -6.14 5.93
CA PHE A 120 -17.85 -6.18 7.34
C PHE A 120 -18.95 -5.17 7.72
N GLY A 121 -19.31 -4.27 6.81
CA GLY A 121 -20.17 -3.12 7.09
C GLY A 121 -19.44 -2.05 7.91
N ASP A 122 -19.96 -0.83 7.88
CA ASP A 122 -19.41 0.24 8.72
C ASP A 122 -19.83 0.06 10.17
N ARG A 123 -18.85 -0.22 11.03
CA ARG A 123 -19.01 -0.28 12.49
C ARG A 123 -18.17 0.77 13.21
N THR A 124 -17.55 1.67 12.45
CA THR A 124 -16.74 2.74 13.02
C THR A 124 -17.65 3.80 13.64
N ASN A 125 -17.29 4.29 14.83
CA ASN A 125 -18.08 5.35 15.49
C ASN A 125 -17.94 6.69 14.76
N SER A 126 -16.87 6.90 13.98
CA SER A 126 -16.65 8.11 13.20
C SER A 126 -15.75 7.81 11.99
N GLU A 127 -16.37 7.73 10.82
CA GLU A 127 -15.73 7.44 9.54
C GLU A 127 -14.58 8.43 9.25
N PHE A 128 -14.80 9.72 9.52
CA PHE A 128 -13.81 10.78 9.27
C PHE A 128 -12.56 10.66 10.13
N MET A 129 -12.69 10.36 11.43
CA MET A 129 -11.52 10.19 12.31
C MET A 129 -10.72 8.94 11.93
N PHE A 130 -11.41 7.88 11.52
CA PHE A 130 -10.75 6.65 11.08
C PHE A 130 -9.95 6.89 9.80
N LEU A 131 -10.55 7.55 8.80
CA LEU A 131 -9.88 7.93 7.56
C LEU A 131 -8.65 8.81 7.84
N PHE A 132 -8.75 9.78 8.75
CA PHE A 132 -7.60 10.61 9.15
C PHE A 132 -6.46 9.80 9.77
N THR A 133 -6.79 8.80 10.58
CA THR A 133 -5.81 7.92 11.23
C THR A 133 -5.13 7.01 10.21
N VAL A 134 -5.89 6.50 9.23
CA VAL A 134 -5.37 5.73 8.11
C VAL A 134 -4.41 6.57 7.26
N ILE A 135 -4.76 7.82 6.97
CA ILE A 135 -3.91 8.76 6.23
C ILE A 135 -2.62 9.07 6.98
N LEU A 136 -2.69 9.30 8.31
CA LEU A 136 -1.51 9.55 9.14
C LEU A 136 -0.58 8.32 9.28
N GLY A 137 -1.12 7.11 9.17
CA GLY A 137 -0.35 5.86 9.26
C GLY A 137 0.26 5.39 7.94
N SER A 138 -0.06 6.05 6.82
CA SER A 138 0.41 5.72 5.45
C SER A 138 1.64 6.55 5.07
#